data_AF-R1E175-F1
#
_entry.id   AF-R1E175-F1
#
_cell.length_a   1.000
_cell.length_b   1.000
_cell.length_c   1.000
_cell.angle_alpha   90.00
_cell.angle_beta   90.00
_cell.angle_gamma   90.00
#
_symmetry.space_group_name_H-M   'P 1'
#
loop_
_entity.id
_entity.type
_entity.pdbx_description
1 polymer ?
#
loop_
_entity_poly.entity_id
_entity_poly.type
_entity_poly.pdbx_seq_one_letter_code
_entity_poly.pdbx_strand_id
1 'polypeptide(L)'
;MRTTLVQQSSWSASTGAKDRRESFVTFKDGATESVEWFAGRVEVLNSFEHDSCKLIDEKPTVRDDGEDLLIQLRFEGRFYQPMRLHAFPFDSQELSIKFIILCRVDGPAPAEVNVSPRVICRLVDSGFAPRFQWRPKGQVRCHAGTHEANGRTFPKFGASVRVARESRFYVTNVALPTAVFSGLAFTLFAAQPSEPMERLSVAFTLLLTMAAYKITVSYETLLDQFLLCNFFLLVAMAIVSAVLPQADKRRRIWPTASVWRFSARVGA
;
A
#
# COMPACT_ATOMS: atom_id res chain seq x y z
N MET A 1 -9.32 -4.58 -22.27
CA MET A 1 -10.51 -4.06 -21.56
C MET A 1 -11.59 -3.91 -22.62
N ARG A 2 -12.55 -4.85 -22.69
CA ARG A 2 -13.75 -4.71 -23.53
C ARG A 2 -14.82 -4.11 -22.63
N THR A 3 -14.96 -2.80 -22.63
CA THR A 3 -16.09 -2.15 -21.96
C THR A 3 -17.20 -2.10 -23.00
N THR A 4 -18.13 -3.05 -22.94
CA THR A 4 -19.35 -2.98 -23.74
C THR A 4 -20.24 -1.94 -23.06
N LEU A 5 -20.23 -0.72 -23.57
CA LEU A 5 -21.28 0.26 -23.31
C LEU A 5 -22.52 -0.30 -24.00
N VAL A 6 -23.48 -0.81 -23.23
CA VAL A 6 -24.80 -1.17 -23.76
C VAL A 6 -25.54 0.15 -23.95
N GLN A 7 -25.55 0.64 -25.19
CA GLN A 7 -26.35 1.79 -25.58
C GLN A 7 -27.45 1.30 -26.51
N GLN A 8 -28.59 0.95 -25.93
CA GLN A 8 -29.75 0.46 -26.67
C GLN A 8 -30.25 1.53 -27.67
N SER A 9 -29.91 1.41 -28.96
CA SER A 9 -30.61 2.13 -30.05
C SER A 9 -30.42 1.40 -31.39
N SER A 10 -31.53 1.11 -32.06
CA SER A 10 -31.56 0.54 -33.41
C SER A 10 -31.04 1.53 -34.46
N TRP A 11 -30.09 1.13 -35.31
CA TRP A 11 -29.64 1.92 -36.46
C TRP A 11 -29.41 1.05 -37.71
N SER A 12 -29.71 1.62 -38.88
CA SER A 12 -29.44 1.03 -40.19
C SER A 12 -28.14 1.61 -40.78
N ALA A 13 -27.11 0.78 -40.97
CA ALA A 13 -25.86 1.18 -41.62
C ALA A 13 -25.99 1.10 -43.15
N SER A 14 -25.86 2.24 -43.85
CA SER A 14 -25.63 2.25 -45.30
C SER A 14 -24.13 2.10 -45.56
N THR A 15 -23.72 0.91 -45.99
CA THR A 15 -22.33 0.58 -46.35
C THR A 15 -21.85 1.30 -47.61
N GLY A 16 -20.91 2.23 -47.44
CA GLY A 16 -20.07 2.78 -48.52
C GLY A 16 -18.60 2.69 -48.15
N ALA A 17 -17.82 1.89 -48.88
CA ALA A 17 -16.42 1.54 -48.61
C ALA A 17 -15.39 2.70 -48.64
N LYS A 18 -15.85 3.96 -48.64
CA LYS A 18 -15.03 5.18 -48.70
C LYS A 18 -15.16 6.06 -47.45
N ASP A 19 -16.07 5.73 -46.53
CA ASP A 19 -16.46 6.54 -45.36
C ASP A 19 -15.82 6.10 -44.03
N ARG A 20 -14.66 5.46 -44.10
CA ARG A 20 -13.94 4.96 -42.91
C ARG A 20 -13.33 6.08 -42.04
N ARG A 21 -13.63 7.35 -42.32
CA ARG A 21 -12.90 8.52 -41.77
C ARG A 21 -13.54 9.19 -40.57
N GLU A 22 -14.84 9.04 -40.30
CA GLU A 22 -15.48 9.72 -39.17
C GLU A 22 -16.58 8.82 -38.59
N SER A 23 -16.29 8.17 -37.46
CA SER A 23 -17.31 7.46 -36.69
C SER A 23 -17.96 8.44 -35.72
N PHE A 24 -19.29 8.49 -35.72
CA PHE A 24 -20.09 9.38 -34.89
C PHE A 24 -20.83 8.59 -33.80
N VAL A 25 -20.95 9.18 -32.62
CA VAL A 25 -21.81 8.73 -31.53
C VAL A 25 -23.11 9.52 -31.60
N THR A 26 -24.23 8.83 -31.79
CA THR A 26 -25.55 9.45 -31.76
C THR A 26 -26.13 9.36 -30.35
N PHE A 27 -26.49 10.49 -29.77
CA PHE A 27 -27.17 10.58 -28.48
C PHE A 27 -28.67 10.32 -28.62
N LYS A 28 -29.34 10.00 -27.51
CA LYS A 28 -30.80 9.77 -27.47
C LYS A 28 -31.62 10.94 -28.03
N ASP A 29 -31.08 12.15 -27.93
CA ASP A 29 -31.73 13.37 -28.42
C ASP A 29 -31.50 13.63 -29.93
N GLY A 30 -30.89 12.66 -30.64
CA GLY A 30 -30.60 12.75 -32.07
C GLY A 30 -29.35 13.55 -32.43
N ALA A 31 -28.69 14.18 -31.45
CA ALA A 31 -27.41 14.84 -31.65
C ALA A 31 -26.32 13.82 -31.98
N THR A 32 -25.50 14.12 -32.99
CA THR A 32 -24.37 13.27 -33.42
C THR A 32 -23.06 14.01 -33.15
N GLU A 33 -22.18 13.42 -32.34
CA GLU A 33 -20.83 13.94 -32.08
C GLU A 33 -19.78 12.94 -32.57
N SER A 34 -18.54 13.37 -32.78
CA SER A 34 -17.48 12.44 -33.17
C SER A 34 -17.09 11.51 -32.02
N VAL A 35 -16.61 10.30 -32.34
CA VAL A 35 -16.03 9.40 -31.32
C VAL A 35 -14.81 10.04 -30.64
N GLU A 36 -14.07 10.89 -31.35
CA GLU A 36 -12.96 11.68 -30.79
C GLU A 36 -13.44 12.66 -29.72
N TRP A 37 -14.58 13.33 -29.96
CA TRP A 37 -15.21 14.19 -28.97
C TRP A 37 -15.59 13.41 -27.72
N PHE A 38 -16.20 12.23 -27.87
CA PHE A 38 -16.61 11.41 -26.73
C PHE A 38 -15.42 10.87 -25.94
N ALA A 39 -14.37 10.42 -26.62
CA ALA A 39 -13.12 10.00 -25.99
C ALA A 39 -12.48 11.14 -25.18
N GLY A 40 -12.56 12.38 -25.67
CA GLY A 40 -12.12 13.57 -24.95
C GLY A 40 -12.95 13.93 -23.71
N ARG A 41 -14.11 13.28 -23.48
CA ARG A 41 -14.92 13.44 -22.26
C ARG A 41 -14.56 12.44 -21.17
N VAL A 42 -13.70 11.47 -21.43
CA VAL A 42 -13.26 10.49 -20.42
C VAL A 42 -12.02 11.00 -19.71
N GLU A 43 -12.17 11.35 -18.43
CA GLU A 43 -11.08 11.82 -17.59
C GLU A 43 -10.70 10.79 -16.53
N VAL A 44 -9.44 10.78 -16.13
CA VAL A 44 -8.93 9.95 -15.03
C VAL A 44 -9.05 10.70 -13.72
N LEU A 45 -9.91 10.20 -12.83
CA LEU A 45 -10.23 10.84 -11.56
C LEU A 45 -9.07 10.80 -10.56
N ASN A 46 -8.28 9.71 -10.55
CA ASN A 46 -7.19 9.51 -9.61
C ASN A 46 -5.80 9.55 -10.27
N SER A 47 -5.63 10.42 -11.27
CA SER A 47 -4.31 10.70 -11.84
C SER A 47 -3.39 11.32 -10.79
N PHE A 48 -2.11 10.94 -10.76
CA PHE A 48 -1.15 11.45 -9.78
C PHE A 48 -0.79 12.93 -10.04
N GLU A 49 -0.61 13.28 -11.31
CA GLU A 49 -0.45 14.64 -11.83
C GLU A 49 -1.37 14.83 -13.06
N HIS A 50 -1.75 16.07 -13.36
CA HIS A 50 -2.64 16.38 -14.49
C HIS A 50 -2.12 15.83 -15.84
N ASP A 51 -0.79 15.77 -16.04
CA ASP A 51 -0.16 15.26 -17.27
C ASP A 51 0.35 13.81 -17.16
N SER A 52 0.17 13.17 -16.00
CA SER A 52 0.73 11.83 -15.78
C SER A 52 -0.06 10.71 -16.44
N CYS A 53 -1.25 10.99 -16.99
CA CYS A 53 -2.04 10.03 -17.73
C CYS A 53 -2.25 10.53 -19.16
N LYS A 54 -1.81 9.73 -20.13
CA LYS A 54 -1.90 10.03 -21.57
C LYS A 54 -2.67 8.94 -22.27
N LEU A 55 -3.50 9.34 -23.23
CA LEU A 55 -4.05 8.40 -24.20
C LEU A 55 -2.89 7.98 -25.12
N ILE A 56 -2.64 6.68 -25.21
CA ILE A 56 -1.54 6.12 -26.01
C ILE A 56 -1.89 6.21 -27.49
N ASP A 57 -3.15 5.94 -27.82
CA ASP A 57 -3.62 5.97 -29.19
C ASP A 57 -4.01 7.41 -29.55
N GLU A 58 -3.44 7.97 -30.63
CA GLU A 58 -3.84 9.30 -31.13
C GLU A 58 -5.32 9.37 -31.51
N LYS A 59 -5.91 8.22 -31.88
CA LYS A 59 -7.32 8.07 -32.23
C LYS A 59 -7.93 6.83 -31.57
N PRO A 60 -9.17 6.91 -31.06
CA PRO A 60 -9.89 5.74 -30.55
C PRO A 60 -10.03 4.66 -31.62
N THR A 61 -9.80 3.40 -31.26
CA THR A 61 -10.11 2.30 -32.18
C THR A 61 -11.61 2.03 -32.11
N VAL A 62 -12.29 2.20 -33.23
CA VAL A 62 -13.74 1.95 -33.36
C VAL A 62 -13.96 0.66 -34.13
N ARG A 63 -14.86 -0.18 -33.63
CA ARG A 63 -15.37 -1.35 -34.35
C ARG A 63 -16.89 -1.33 -34.30
N ASP A 64 -17.50 -1.69 -35.41
CA ASP A 64 -18.94 -1.89 -35.49
C ASP A 64 -19.27 -3.31 -35.02
N ASP A 65 -20.12 -3.44 -33.99
CA ASP A 65 -20.64 -4.73 -33.49
C ASP A 65 -22.04 -5.03 -34.06
N GLY A 66 -22.48 -4.27 -35.08
CA GLY A 66 -23.75 -4.42 -35.77
C GLY A 66 -24.88 -3.62 -35.13
N GLU A 67 -25.07 -3.76 -33.82
CA GLU A 67 -26.06 -2.97 -33.04
C GLU A 67 -25.42 -1.80 -32.29
N ASP A 68 -24.15 -1.94 -31.89
CA ASP A 68 -23.43 -0.99 -31.04
C ASP A 68 -22.03 -0.64 -31.58
N LEU A 69 -21.52 0.53 -31.17
CA LEU A 69 -20.14 0.93 -31.42
C LEU A 69 -19.23 0.46 -30.30
N LEU A 70 -18.21 -0.32 -30.66
CA LEU A 70 -17.14 -0.71 -29.75
C LEU A 70 -15.99 0.29 -29.86
N ILE A 71 -15.85 1.12 -28.81
CA ILE A 71 -14.75 2.08 -28.66
C ILE A 71 -13.69 1.48 -27.74
N GLN A 72 -12.47 1.37 -28.23
CA GLN A 72 -11.31 0.94 -27.44
C GLN A 72 -10.36 2.13 -27.22
N LEU A 73 -10.11 2.42 -25.94
CA LEU A 73 -9.17 3.44 -25.48
C LEU A 73 -8.01 2.78 -24.74
N ARG A 74 -6.79 3.29 -24.93
CA ARG A 74 -5.58 2.82 -24.24
C ARG A 74 -4.94 3.97 -23.50
N PHE A 75 -4.77 3.82 -22.20
CA PHE A 75 -4.19 4.82 -21.32
C PHE A 75 -2.88 4.31 -20.73
N GLU A 76 -1.90 5.18 -20.62
CA GLU A 76 -0.70 4.99 -19.83
C GLU A 76 -0.61 6.10 -18.79
N GLY A 77 -0.35 5.74 -17.54
CA GLY A 77 -0.12 6.77 -16.54
C GLY A 77 0.16 6.30 -15.13
N ARG A 78 0.31 7.29 -14.25
CA ARG A 78 0.50 7.11 -12.81
C ARG A 78 -0.77 7.50 -12.07
N PHE A 79 -1.18 6.63 -11.16
CA PHE A 79 -2.43 6.79 -10.41
C PHE A 79 -2.14 6.93 -8.92
N TYR A 80 -2.86 7.83 -8.28
CA TYR A 80 -2.81 8.04 -6.84
C TYR A 80 -3.76 7.07 -6.13
N GLN A 81 -3.25 6.41 -5.09
CA GLN A 81 -4.02 5.56 -4.19
C GLN A 81 -3.43 5.64 -2.78
N PRO A 82 -4.22 5.99 -1.75
CA PRO A 82 -3.75 5.92 -0.37
C PRO A 82 -3.51 4.47 0.04
N MET A 83 -2.33 4.19 0.61
CA MET A 83 -1.96 2.85 1.09
C MET A 83 -2.32 2.69 2.57
N ARG A 84 -2.85 1.51 2.92
CA ARG A 84 -3.12 1.14 4.31
C ARG A 84 -1.93 0.38 4.88
N LEU A 85 -1.04 1.06 5.61
CA LEU A 85 0.24 0.52 6.06
C LEU A 85 0.25 -0.01 7.50
N HIS A 86 -0.88 -0.03 8.20
CA HIS A 86 -0.94 -0.50 9.60
C HIS A 86 -0.37 -1.91 9.79
N ALA A 87 -0.66 -2.83 8.87
CA ALA A 87 -0.19 -4.22 8.92
C ALA A 87 1.13 -4.46 8.18
N PHE A 88 1.87 -3.39 7.83
CA PHE A 88 3.14 -3.52 7.12
C PHE A 88 4.16 -4.36 7.94
N PRO A 89 4.88 -5.31 7.32
CA PRO A 89 5.00 -5.59 5.88
C PRO A 89 4.04 -6.68 5.36
N PHE A 90 3.11 -7.18 6.17
CA PHE A 90 2.13 -8.22 5.80
C PHE A 90 0.84 -7.63 5.24
N ASP A 91 0.93 -6.48 4.56
CA ASP A 91 -0.20 -5.72 4.06
C ASP A 91 -0.69 -6.21 2.69
N SER A 92 -1.95 -5.89 2.39
CA SER A 92 -2.54 -6.05 1.07
C SER A 92 -3.24 -4.75 0.70
N GLN A 93 -3.04 -4.30 -0.53
CA GLN A 93 -3.55 -3.05 -1.06
C GLN A 93 -4.56 -3.33 -2.16
N GLU A 94 -5.62 -2.52 -2.22
CA GLU A 94 -6.54 -2.49 -3.35
C GLU A 94 -6.19 -1.30 -4.24
N LEU A 95 -5.53 -1.59 -5.36
CA LEU A 95 -5.16 -0.59 -6.34
C LEU A 95 -6.35 -0.39 -7.28
N SER A 96 -6.75 0.85 -7.49
CA SER A 96 -7.88 1.19 -8.35
C SER A 96 -7.51 2.26 -9.36
N ILE A 97 -8.04 2.12 -10.57
CA ILE A 97 -8.04 3.15 -11.60
C ILE A 97 -9.48 3.59 -11.77
N LYS A 98 -9.71 4.91 -11.69
CA LYS A 98 -11.04 5.50 -11.73
C LYS A 98 -11.13 6.50 -12.87
N PHE A 99 -12.17 6.37 -13.65
CA PHE A 99 -12.53 7.23 -14.77
C PHE A 99 -13.88 7.90 -14.49
N ILE A 100 -14.03 9.11 -15.03
CA ILE A 100 -15.28 9.87 -15.03
C ILE A 100 -15.59 10.27 -16.46
N ILE A 101 -16.87 10.26 -16.84
CA ILE A 101 -17.30 10.81 -18.13
C ILE A 101 -17.91 12.18 -17.86
N LEU A 102 -17.42 13.21 -18.53
CA LEU A 102 -17.89 14.60 -18.39
C LEU A 102 -19.26 14.87 -19.03
N CYS A 103 -20.03 13.82 -19.31
CA CYS A 103 -21.42 13.89 -19.73
C CYS A 103 -22.30 13.70 -18.49
N ARG A 104 -23.13 14.69 -18.17
CA ARG A 104 -23.99 14.64 -16.98
C ARG A 104 -25.07 13.58 -17.16
N VAL A 105 -25.46 12.93 -16.08
CA VAL A 105 -26.61 11.99 -16.09
C VAL A 105 -27.90 12.73 -16.42
N ASP A 106 -28.12 13.91 -15.80
CA ASP A 106 -29.30 14.77 -16.06
C ASP A 106 -28.98 15.91 -17.07
N GLY A 107 -28.08 15.64 -18.01
CA GLY A 107 -27.58 16.64 -18.96
C GLY A 107 -28.29 16.65 -20.31
N PRO A 108 -27.88 17.57 -21.21
CA PRO A 108 -28.31 17.57 -22.61
C PRO A 108 -27.73 16.41 -23.44
N ALA A 109 -26.81 15.63 -22.87
CA ALA A 109 -26.27 14.41 -23.45
C ALA A 109 -26.12 13.39 -22.31
N PRO A 110 -27.24 12.77 -21.88
CA PRO A 110 -27.24 11.89 -20.72
C PRO A 110 -26.40 10.64 -20.98
N ALA A 111 -25.48 10.35 -20.06
CA ALA A 111 -24.61 9.17 -20.13
C ALA A 111 -24.82 8.28 -18.91
N GLU A 112 -25.02 6.98 -19.16
CA GLU A 112 -25.08 5.95 -18.13
C GLU A 112 -23.99 4.91 -18.41
N VAL A 113 -23.39 4.38 -17.34
CA VAL A 113 -22.33 3.38 -17.46
C VAL A 113 -22.74 2.13 -16.71
N ASN A 114 -22.80 1.03 -17.44
CA ASN A 114 -23.05 -0.30 -16.90
C ASN A 114 -21.86 -1.21 -17.19
N VAL A 115 -21.48 -2.04 -16.21
CA VAL A 115 -20.46 -3.07 -16.41
C VAL A 115 -21.16 -4.34 -16.87
N SER A 116 -20.94 -4.74 -18.13
CA SER A 116 -21.49 -5.99 -18.64
C SER A 116 -20.91 -7.19 -17.86
N PRO A 117 -21.73 -8.16 -17.44
CA PRO A 117 -21.26 -9.35 -16.73
C PRO A 117 -20.38 -10.25 -17.61
N ARG A 118 -20.39 -10.05 -18.94
CA ARG A 118 -19.57 -10.79 -19.89
C ARG A 118 -18.14 -10.26 -19.99
N VAL A 119 -17.82 -9.15 -19.33
CA VAL A 119 -16.51 -8.51 -19.41
C VAL A 119 -15.47 -9.32 -18.64
N ILE A 120 -14.49 -9.85 -19.37
CA ILE A 120 -13.33 -10.50 -18.77
C ILE A 120 -12.24 -9.45 -18.53
N CYS A 121 -12.05 -9.06 -17.27
CA CYS A 121 -10.98 -8.16 -16.86
C CYS A 121 -9.71 -9.00 -16.56
N ARG A 122 -8.74 -9.00 -17.50
CA ARG A 122 -7.47 -9.75 -17.37
C ARG A 122 -6.34 -8.83 -16.94
N LEU A 123 -5.61 -9.23 -15.90
CA LEU A 123 -4.32 -8.64 -15.55
C LEU A 123 -3.24 -9.29 -16.43
N VAL A 124 -2.46 -8.47 -17.14
CA VAL A 124 -1.28 -8.93 -17.87
C VAL A 124 -0.07 -8.64 -17.00
N ASP A 125 0.56 -9.69 -16.50
CA ASP A 125 1.67 -9.57 -15.55
C ASP A 125 3.04 -9.66 -16.23
N SER A 126 3.13 -10.05 -17.51
CA SER A 126 4.37 -10.43 -18.21
C SER A 126 5.44 -9.34 -18.27
N GLY A 127 5.07 -8.07 -18.05
CA GLY A 127 5.97 -6.92 -17.93
C GLY A 127 5.96 -6.22 -16.56
N PHE A 128 5.43 -6.86 -15.52
CA PHE A 128 5.29 -6.24 -14.20
C PHE A 128 6.66 -6.21 -13.47
N ALA A 129 7.44 -5.15 -13.67
CA ALA A 129 8.74 -4.95 -13.02
C ALA A 129 8.69 -5.07 -11.48
N PRO A 130 7.62 -4.65 -10.77
CA PRO A 130 7.53 -4.77 -9.31
C PRO A 130 7.16 -6.18 -8.78
N ARG A 131 7.20 -7.24 -9.60
CA ARG A 131 6.88 -8.63 -9.19
C ARG A 131 7.60 -9.08 -7.91
N PHE A 132 8.79 -8.55 -7.66
CA PHE A 132 9.59 -8.89 -6.47
C PHE A 132 9.12 -8.21 -5.18
N GLN A 133 8.29 -7.16 -5.29
CA GLN A 133 7.74 -6.43 -4.14
C GLN A 133 6.25 -6.67 -3.96
N TRP A 134 5.51 -6.86 -5.06
CA TRP A 134 4.06 -6.98 -5.05
C TRP A 134 3.60 -8.16 -5.89
N ARG A 135 2.67 -8.94 -5.35
CA ARG A 135 1.99 -10.03 -6.05
C ARG A 135 0.50 -9.73 -6.19
N PRO A 136 -0.07 -9.78 -7.40
CA PRO A 136 -1.52 -9.67 -7.57
C PRO A 136 -2.22 -10.86 -6.91
N LYS A 137 -3.32 -10.57 -6.21
CA LYS A 137 -4.20 -11.55 -5.58
C LYS A 137 -5.57 -11.49 -6.25
N GLY A 138 -5.91 -12.54 -6.99
CA GLY A 138 -7.23 -12.71 -7.59
C GLY A 138 -7.42 -11.98 -8.92
N GLN A 139 -8.68 -11.73 -9.27
CA GLN A 139 -9.09 -11.16 -10.55
C GLN A 139 -9.32 -9.64 -10.46
N VAL A 140 -9.24 -8.98 -11.61
CA VAL A 140 -9.55 -7.55 -11.74
C VAL A 140 -11.06 -7.37 -11.64
N ARG A 141 -11.52 -6.46 -10.76
CA ARG A 141 -12.93 -6.14 -10.55
C ARG A 141 -13.26 -4.83 -11.21
N CYS A 142 -14.18 -4.88 -12.16
CA CYS A 142 -14.64 -3.71 -12.89
C CYS A 142 -15.91 -3.17 -12.20
N HIS A 143 -15.99 -1.85 -12.00
CA HIS A 143 -17.08 -1.20 -11.27
C HIS A 143 -17.58 0.04 -12.00
N ALA A 144 -18.88 0.33 -11.88
CA ALA A 144 -19.52 1.54 -12.37
C ALA A 144 -20.34 2.20 -11.25
N GLY A 145 -20.62 3.49 -11.39
CA GLY A 145 -21.47 4.24 -10.47
C GLY A 145 -21.56 5.70 -10.88
N THR A 146 -21.83 6.57 -9.92
CA THR A 146 -21.94 8.03 -10.14
C THR A 146 -20.99 8.83 -9.24
N HIS A 147 -20.60 10.01 -9.71
CA HIS A 147 -19.79 11.00 -9.01
C HIS A 147 -20.54 12.34 -8.99
N GLU A 148 -20.76 12.88 -7.81
CA GLU A 148 -21.41 14.17 -7.62
C GLU A 148 -20.35 15.26 -7.46
N ALA A 149 -20.45 16.32 -8.26
CA ALA A 149 -19.57 17.49 -8.18
C ALA A 149 -20.38 18.75 -8.49
N ASN A 150 -20.29 19.77 -7.63
CA ASN A 150 -20.95 21.07 -7.82
C ASN A 150 -22.47 20.98 -8.11
N GLY A 151 -23.17 20.07 -7.42
CA GLY A 151 -24.60 19.83 -7.63
C GLY A 151 -24.95 19.15 -8.96
N ARG A 152 -23.96 18.53 -9.62
CA ARG A 152 -24.12 17.80 -10.88
C ARG A 152 -23.66 16.35 -10.73
N THR A 153 -24.39 15.44 -11.36
CA THR A 153 -24.09 14.00 -11.33
C THR A 153 -23.45 13.57 -12.63
N PHE A 154 -22.30 12.92 -12.54
CA PHE A 154 -21.54 12.37 -13.66
C PHE A 154 -21.36 10.87 -13.48
N PRO A 155 -21.42 10.04 -14.54
CA PRO A 155 -21.15 8.63 -14.42
C PRO A 155 -19.64 8.40 -14.24
N LYS A 156 -19.30 7.42 -13.39
CA LYS A 156 -17.93 6.98 -13.12
C LYS A 156 -17.81 5.49 -13.38
N PHE A 157 -16.62 5.07 -13.78
CA PHE A 157 -16.29 3.67 -13.92
C PHE A 157 -14.82 3.42 -13.63
N GLY A 158 -14.45 2.17 -13.38
CA GLY A 158 -13.09 1.86 -13.01
C GLY A 158 -12.82 0.38 -12.90
N ALA A 159 -11.57 0.08 -12.61
CA ALA A 159 -11.09 -1.27 -12.35
C ALA A 159 -10.27 -1.28 -11.07
N SER A 160 -10.45 -2.30 -10.24
CA SER A 160 -9.64 -2.53 -9.04
C SER A 160 -9.00 -3.91 -9.06
N VAL A 161 -7.78 -3.98 -8.53
CA VAL A 161 -7.05 -5.23 -8.35
C VAL A 161 -6.46 -5.25 -6.94
N ARG A 162 -6.52 -6.40 -6.29
CA ARG A 162 -5.86 -6.60 -5.00
C ARG A 162 -4.43 -7.04 -5.25
N VAL A 163 -3.49 -6.42 -4.54
CA VAL A 163 -2.07 -6.80 -4.55
C VAL A 163 -1.62 -7.01 -3.11
N ALA A 164 -0.74 -7.97 -2.89
CA ALA A 164 -0.11 -8.24 -1.60
C ALA A 164 1.39 -7.99 -1.68
N ARG A 165 1.94 -7.46 -0.60
CA ARG A 165 3.38 -7.23 -0.51
C ARG A 165 4.12 -8.55 -0.28
N GLU A 166 5.28 -8.69 -0.89
CA GLU A 166 6.24 -9.74 -0.58
C GLU A 166 6.97 -9.38 0.73
N SER A 167 6.50 -9.92 1.85
CA SER A 167 7.01 -9.61 3.19
C SER A 167 8.38 -10.23 3.48
N ARG A 168 8.80 -11.23 2.70
CA ARG A 168 10.03 -12.00 2.94
C ARG A 168 11.27 -11.12 3.11
N PHE A 169 11.44 -10.11 2.27
CA PHE A 169 12.58 -9.19 2.34
C PHE A 169 12.66 -8.45 3.69
N TYR A 170 11.54 -7.94 4.17
CA TYR A 170 11.47 -7.20 5.44
C TYR A 170 11.67 -8.12 6.63
N VAL A 171 11.14 -9.33 6.57
CA VAL A 171 11.33 -10.32 7.64
C VAL A 171 12.80 -10.75 7.74
N THR A 172 13.44 -11.07 6.62
CA THR A 172 14.83 -11.58 6.65
C THR A 172 15.86 -10.49 6.93
N ASN A 173 15.63 -9.26 6.49
CA ASN A 173 16.64 -8.20 6.55
C ASN A 173 16.42 -7.20 7.69
N VAL A 174 15.21 -7.15 8.24
CA VAL A 174 14.88 -6.24 9.36
C VAL A 174 14.49 -7.05 10.59
N ALA A 175 13.38 -7.79 10.52
CA ALA A 175 12.85 -8.45 11.71
C ALA A 175 13.80 -9.50 12.30
N LEU A 176 14.44 -10.31 11.45
CA LEU A 176 15.35 -11.38 11.88
C LEU A 176 16.63 -10.83 12.55
N PRO A 177 17.41 -9.90 11.94
CA PRO A 177 18.55 -9.28 12.62
C PRO A 177 18.17 -8.60 13.94
N THR A 178 17.06 -7.87 13.98
CA THR A 178 16.56 -7.24 15.20
C THR A 178 16.25 -8.26 16.30
N ALA A 179 15.64 -9.39 15.95
CA ALA A 179 15.37 -10.47 16.90
C ALA A 179 16.69 -11.08 17.43
N VAL A 180 17.70 -11.25 16.57
CA VAL A 180 19.02 -11.75 16.97
C VAL A 180 19.72 -10.78 17.92
N PHE A 181 19.73 -9.47 17.64
CA PHE A 181 20.32 -8.47 18.54
C PHE A 181 19.61 -8.41 19.90
N SER A 182 18.29 -8.53 19.89
CA SER A 182 17.49 -8.59 21.11
C SER A 182 17.77 -9.89 21.90
N GLY A 183 18.00 -10.99 21.19
CA GLY A 183 18.48 -12.26 21.77
C GLY A 183 19.87 -12.14 22.42
N LEU A 184 20.80 -11.46 21.75
CA LEU A 184 22.14 -11.21 22.29
C LEU A 184 22.12 -10.37 23.56
N ALA A 185 21.11 -9.52 23.76
CA ALA A 185 20.97 -8.77 25.01
C ALA A 185 20.83 -9.68 26.23
N PHE A 186 20.27 -10.89 26.09
CA PHE A 186 20.20 -11.85 27.21
C PHE A 186 21.57 -12.37 27.64
N THR A 187 22.59 -12.33 26.76
CA THR A 187 23.97 -12.69 27.13
C THR A 187 24.56 -11.73 28.16
N LEU A 188 24.02 -10.51 28.28
CA LEU A 188 24.42 -9.55 29.32
C LEU A 188 24.23 -10.14 30.73
N PHE A 189 23.24 -11.01 30.93
CA PHE A 189 23.03 -11.70 32.21
C PHE A 189 24.07 -12.79 32.48
N ALA A 190 24.55 -13.46 31.43
CA ALA A 190 25.56 -14.50 31.55
C ALA A 190 26.98 -13.92 31.77
N ALA A 191 27.22 -12.67 31.35
CA ALA A 191 28.50 -12.00 31.55
C ALA A 191 28.86 -11.84 33.04
N GLN A 192 30.15 -11.91 33.37
CA GLN A 192 30.59 -11.84 34.76
C GLN A 192 30.32 -10.45 35.38
N PRO A 193 29.87 -10.34 36.65
CA PRO A 193 29.58 -9.05 37.29
C PRO A 193 30.80 -8.17 37.57
N SER A 194 32.02 -8.67 37.34
CA SER A 194 33.28 -8.00 37.68
C SER A 194 33.55 -6.75 36.84
N GLU A 195 32.93 -6.61 35.66
CA GLU A 195 33.24 -5.55 34.69
C GLU A 195 31.97 -4.80 34.22
N PRO A 196 31.43 -3.90 35.06
CA PRO A 196 30.17 -3.20 34.76
C PRO A 196 30.26 -2.25 33.56
N MET A 197 31.47 -1.73 33.26
CA MET A 197 31.68 -0.81 32.13
C MET A 197 31.51 -1.52 30.79
N GLU A 198 31.99 -2.76 30.66
CA GLU A 198 31.86 -3.54 29.43
C GLU A 198 30.40 -3.86 29.12
N ARG A 199 29.62 -4.23 30.14
CA ARG A 199 28.18 -4.48 30.02
C ARG A 199 27.40 -3.27 29.52
N LEU A 200 27.73 -2.08 30.04
CA LEU A 200 27.12 -0.82 29.60
C LEU A 200 27.50 -0.49 28.16
N SER A 201 28.76 -0.69 27.77
CA SER A 201 29.24 -0.46 26.40
C SER A 201 28.49 -1.35 25.38
N VAL A 202 28.31 -2.64 25.69
CA VAL A 202 27.54 -3.56 24.84
C VAL A 202 26.06 -3.15 24.78
N ALA A 203 25.45 -2.79 25.91
CA ALA A 203 24.07 -2.33 25.95
C ALA A 203 23.84 -1.05 25.13
N PHE A 204 24.74 -0.07 25.21
CA PHE A 204 24.66 1.15 24.38
C PHE A 204 24.86 0.86 22.89
N THR A 205 25.77 -0.05 22.54
CA THR A 205 25.98 -0.48 21.16
C THR A 205 24.71 -1.11 20.58
N LEU A 206 24.03 -1.98 21.33
CA LEU A 206 22.76 -2.58 20.92
C LEU A 206 21.64 -1.54 20.79
N LEU A 207 21.56 -0.57 21.71
CA LEU A 207 20.58 0.53 21.65
C LEU A 207 20.80 1.44 20.43
N LEU A 208 22.05 1.79 20.13
CA LEU A 208 22.39 2.59 18.95
C LEU A 208 22.08 1.85 17.65
N THR A 209 22.36 0.54 17.63
CA THR A 209 22.02 -0.32 16.49
C THR A 209 20.51 -0.32 16.26
N MET A 210 19.71 -0.50 17.32
CA MET A 210 18.24 -0.45 17.23
C MET A 210 17.72 0.92 16.76
N ALA A 211 18.31 2.01 17.26
CA ALA A 211 17.96 3.36 16.82
C ALA A 211 18.26 3.58 15.33
N ALA A 212 19.35 3.00 14.81
CA ALA A 212 19.69 3.05 13.39
C ALA A 212 18.71 2.24 12.51
N TYR A 213 18.13 1.16 13.03
CA TYR A 213 17.10 0.38 12.32
C TYR A 213 15.72 1.03 12.32
N LYS A 214 15.48 2.05 13.15
CA LYS A 214 14.18 2.74 13.18
C LYS A 214 14.00 3.57 11.91
N ILE A 215 13.20 3.06 10.99
CA ILE A 215 12.78 3.80 9.81
C ILE A 215 11.72 4.83 10.25
N THR A 216 11.96 6.11 9.99
CA THR A 216 10.99 7.16 10.31
C THR A 216 9.92 7.22 9.22
N VAL A 217 8.81 6.51 9.42
CA VAL A 217 7.58 6.69 8.62
C VAL A 217 6.56 7.40 9.51
N SER A 218 5.82 8.38 8.96
CA SER A 218 4.83 9.18 9.71
C SER A 218 3.62 8.39 10.25
N TYR A 219 3.58 7.08 10.05
CA TYR A 219 2.51 6.19 10.48
C TYR A 219 3.10 5.05 11.29
N GLU A 220 2.50 4.73 12.44
CA GLU A 220 2.90 3.57 13.23
C GLU A 220 2.51 2.28 12.48
N THR A 221 3.51 1.58 11.95
CA THR A 221 3.31 0.27 11.33
C THR A 221 3.50 -0.86 12.34
N LEU A 222 3.00 -2.06 12.02
CA LEU A 222 3.26 -3.26 12.84
C LEU A 222 4.76 -3.55 12.98
N LEU A 223 5.55 -3.31 11.93
CA LEU A 223 7.01 -3.41 12.00
C LEU A 223 7.60 -2.40 12.99
N ASP A 224 7.12 -1.16 12.99
CA ASP A 224 7.59 -0.14 13.94
C ASP A 224 7.22 -0.50 15.37
N GLN A 225 6.02 -1.05 15.61
CA GLN A 225 5.63 -1.56 16.93
C GLN A 225 6.58 -2.67 17.40
N PHE A 226 6.94 -3.61 16.51
CA PHE A 226 7.92 -4.64 16.81
C PHE A 226 9.30 -4.06 17.15
N LEU A 227 9.79 -3.08 16.37
CA LEU A 227 11.06 -2.41 16.65
C LEU A 227 11.03 -1.64 17.99
N LEU A 228 9.92 -0.95 18.29
CA LEU A 228 9.73 -0.24 19.55
C LEU A 228 9.69 -1.19 20.75
N CYS A 229 8.98 -2.33 20.64
CA CYS A 229 8.99 -3.35 21.69
C CYS A 229 10.41 -3.86 21.97
N ASN A 230 11.19 -4.16 20.93
CA ASN A 230 12.59 -4.57 21.10
C ASN A 230 13.44 -3.44 21.69
N PHE A 231 13.22 -2.19 21.28
CA PHE A 231 13.90 -1.03 21.87
C PHE A 231 13.64 -0.92 23.37
N PHE A 232 12.37 -0.98 23.81
CA PHE A 232 12.03 -0.94 25.22
C PHE A 232 12.59 -2.13 26.00
N LEU A 233 12.61 -3.32 25.40
CA LEU A 233 13.25 -4.50 25.98
C LEU A 233 14.74 -4.23 26.19
N LEU A 234 15.46 -3.71 25.20
CA LEU A 234 16.88 -3.39 25.32
C LEU A 234 17.15 -2.33 26.40
N VAL A 235 16.29 -1.30 26.50
CA VAL A 235 16.40 -0.28 27.56
C VAL A 235 16.21 -0.92 28.94
N ALA A 236 15.20 -1.78 29.11
CA ALA A 236 15.00 -2.49 30.38
C ALA A 236 16.20 -3.37 30.72
N MET A 237 16.76 -4.09 29.75
CA MET A 237 17.95 -4.92 29.91
C MET A 237 19.19 -4.11 30.30
N ALA A 238 19.36 -2.93 29.71
CA ALA A 238 20.44 -2.00 30.06
C ALA A 238 20.31 -1.51 31.50
N ILE A 239 19.09 -1.13 31.93
CA ILE A 239 18.80 -0.69 33.29
C ILE A 239 19.10 -1.82 34.29
N VAL A 240 18.61 -3.04 34.05
CA VAL A 240 18.86 -4.17 34.96
C VAL A 240 20.36 -4.47 35.05
N SER A 241 21.07 -4.45 33.91
CA SER A 241 22.52 -4.66 33.87
C SER A 241 23.31 -3.59 34.63
N ALA A 242 22.80 -2.35 34.69
CA ALA A 242 23.40 -1.26 35.46
C ALA A 242 23.11 -1.34 36.96
N VAL A 243 21.89 -1.78 37.34
CA VAL A 243 21.42 -1.81 38.74
C VAL A 243 21.95 -3.03 39.50
N LEU A 244 22.01 -4.21 38.87
CA LEU A 244 22.43 -5.45 39.53
C LEU A 244 23.82 -5.36 40.21
N PRO A 245 24.88 -4.84 39.57
CA PRO A 245 26.18 -4.68 40.20
C PRO A 245 26.16 -3.71 41.39
N GLN A 246 25.38 -2.63 41.32
CA GLN A 246 25.25 -1.67 42.42
C GLN A 246 24.54 -2.29 43.63
N ALA A 247 23.50 -3.10 43.40
CA ALA A 247 22.80 -3.82 44.44
C ALA A 247 23.69 -4.88 45.12
N ASP A 248 24.49 -5.62 44.36
CA ASP A 248 25.44 -6.61 44.91
C ASP A 248 26.54 -5.94 45.73
N LYS A 249 27.12 -4.84 45.21
CA LYS A 249 28.12 -4.04 45.95
C LYS A 249 27.54 -3.52 47.27
N ARG A 250 26.29 -3.03 47.28
CA ARG A 250 25.61 -2.57 48.49
C ARG A 250 25.35 -3.69 49.49
N ARG A 251 25.00 -4.90 49.03
CA ARG A 251 24.85 -6.10 49.89
C ARG A 251 26.18 -6.57 50.48
N ARG A 252 27.28 -6.54 49.73
CA ARG A 252 28.62 -6.89 50.24
C ARG A 252 29.15 -5.92 51.29
N ILE A 253 28.78 -4.63 51.20
CA ILE A 253 29.20 -3.60 52.18
C ILE A 253 28.39 -3.71 53.49
N TRP A 254 27.18 -4.28 53.45
CA TRP A 254 26.34 -4.52 54.62
C TRP A 254 25.99 -6.01 54.78
N PRO A 255 26.96 -6.92 54.95
CA PRO A 255 26.66 -8.31 55.20
C PRO A 255 26.22 -8.41 56.65
N THR A 256 24.92 -8.33 56.92
CA THR A 256 24.32 -8.59 58.24
C THR A 256 25.01 -7.86 59.40
N ALA A 257 24.50 -6.69 59.77
CA ALA A 257 24.74 -6.03 61.05
C ALA A 257 24.23 -6.84 62.28
N SER A 258 24.29 -8.17 62.23
CA SER A 258 23.75 -9.09 63.23
C SER A 258 24.62 -10.34 63.41
N VAL A 259 25.94 -10.17 63.59
CA VAL A 259 26.75 -11.17 64.31
C VAL A 259 27.75 -10.42 65.19
N TRP A 260 27.24 -9.79 66.26
CA TRP A 260 28.07 -9.47 67.42
C TRP A 260 28.45 -10.80 68.10
N ARG A 261 29.54 -11.44 67.68
CA ARG A 261 30.19 -12.47 68.50
C ARG A 261 30.94 -11.76 69.63
N PHE A 262 30.28 -11.58 70.75
CA PHE A 262 30.95 -11.29 72.02
C PHE A 262 31.77 -12.53 72.42
N SER A 263 33.08 -12.46 72.24
CA SER A 263 34.02 -13.40 72.85
C SER A 263 34.20 -13.01 74.32
N ALA A 264 33.51 -13.70 75.22
CA ALA A 264 33.75 -13.58 76.65
C ALA A 264 35.03 -14.35 76.99
N ARG A 265 36.10 -13.60 77.28
CA ARG A 265 37.35 -14.13 77.81
C ARG A 265 37.12 -14.40 79.31
N VAL A 266 36.83 -15.65 79.68
CA VAL A 266 36.77 -16.07 81.09
C VAL A 266 38.21 -16.40 81.51
N GLY A 267 38.78 -15.53 82.35
CA GLY A 267 40.00 -15.83 83.08
C GLY A 267 39.66 -16.49 84.41
N ALA A 268 40.27 -17.65 84.66
CA ALA A 268 40.67 -18.16 85.96
C ALA A 268 41.78 -19.20 85.73
#